data_AF-A0A9P1IV33-F1
#
_entry.id   AF-A0A9P1IV33-F1
#
_cell.length_a   1.000
_cell.length_b   1.000
_cell.length_c   1.000
_cell.angle_alpha   90.00
_cell.angle_beta   90.00
_cell.angle_gamma   90.00
#
_symmetry.space_group_name_H-M   'P 1'
#
loop_
_entity.id
_entity.type
_entity.pdbx_description
1 polymer ?
#
loop_
_entity_poly.entity_id
_entity_poly.type
_entity_poly.pdbx_seq_one_letter_code
_entity_poly.pdbx_strand_id
1 'polypeptide(L)'
;MIMVHFTSTVLDLYLSLLTCPFVFLPYPAGYPIGLLKYLGVPTSIQVYFGVSFIGVVLTSLVNLFESRYNKLSTNTEDSFRRKICRYSIAAVLYIWAFTFILPAYFNIPDSNLAIQVLQKELHCVEGEKFNNPYFFCLTLYPEIAIFAILLTIFLLVPQMLFHLIRSFKVINKNKHTSSRRTYLLRFKFMLALCIQVFVPMIFLVVPASFVVFSLFTRYFNQGVTNLSLIFFATHGGISSIVTLIVHKPYREFTIETFYRVKLFRIARDKFKYSP
;
A
#
# COMPACT_ATOMS: atom_id res chain seq x y z
N MET A 1 -1.80 -12.22 5.10
CA MET A 1 -2.30 -11.28 6.14
C MET A 1 -1.10 -10.63 6.79
N ILE A 2 -0.19 -11.40 7.39
CA ILE A 2 1.11 -10.90 7.88
C ILE A 2 1.89 -10.19 6.77
N MET A 3 2.05 -10.81 5.59
CA MET A 3 2.78 -10.18 4.48
C MET A 3 2.21 -8.81 4.08
N VAL A 4 0.89 -8.70 3.96
CA VAL A 4 0.22 -7.43 3.63
C VAL A 4 0.52 -6.37 4.68
N HIS A 5 0.38 -6.71 5.96
CA HIS A 5 0.68 -5.80 7.05
C HIS A 5 2.14 -5.40 7.06
N PHE A 6 3.06 -6.35 6.90
CA PHE A 6 4.49 -6.09 6.81
C PHE A 6 4.81 -5.11 5.67
N THR A 7 4.32 -5.39 4.45
CA THR A 7 4.58 -4.52 3.29
C THR A 7 3.93 -3.14 3.44
N SER A 8 2.72 -3.07 4.01
CA SER A 8 2.06 -1.80 4.30
C SER A 8 2.81 -0.99 5.35
N THR A 9 3.28 -1.63 6.44
CA THR A 9 4.09 -0.96 7.46
C THR A 9 5.42 -0.47 6.90
N VAL A 10 6.07 -1.26 6.05
CA VAL A 10 7.31 -0.83 5.35
C VAL A 10 7.04 0.41 4.50
N LEU A 11 5.95 0.41 3.71
CA LEU A 11 5.57 1.58 2.90
C LEU A 11 5.25 2.80 3.77
N ASP A 12 4.47 2.64 4.84
CA ASP A 12 4.10 3.74 5.75
C ASP A 12 5.34 4.35 6.42
N LEU A 13 6.25 3.52 6.94
CA LEU A 13 7.52 3.99 7.51
C LEU A 13 8.39 4.66 6.45
N TYR A 14 8.39 4.12 5.24
CA TYR A 14 9.13 4.67 4.13
C TYR A 14 8.64 6.08 3.76
N LEU A 15 7.33 6.28 3.66
CA LEU A 15 6.72 7.55 3.31
C LEU A 15 6.69 8.56 4.47
N SER A 16 6.51 8.10 5.72
CA SER A 16 6.30 8.98 6.88
C SER A 16 7.58 9.36 7.64
N LEU A 17 8.65 8.58 7.51
CA LEU A 17 9.89 8.79 8.26
C LEU A 17 11.12 8.86 7.35
N LEU A 18 11.24 7.91 6.43
CA LEU A 18 12.47 7.78 5.63
C LEU A 18 12.56 8.81 4.52
N THR A 19 11.52 8.95 3.70
CA THR A 19 11.51 9.88 2.56
C THR A 19 10.79 11.18 2.86
N CYS A 20 9.61 11.11 3.49
CA CYS A 20 8.72 12.27 3.70
C CYS A 20 8.64 13.12 2.43
N PRO A 21 8.08 12.59 1.34
CA PRO A 21 8.20 13.24 0.04
C PRO A 21 7.36 14.53 -0.01
N PHE A 22 7.93 15.59 -0.58
CA PHE A 22 7.19 16.80 -0.96
C PHE A 22 7.13 16.84 -2.49
N VAL A 23 5.92 16.74 -3.07
CA VAL A 23 5.71 16.49 -4.52
C VAL A 23 4.82 17.56 -5.15
N PHE A 24 5.08 17.91 -6.41
CA PHE A 24 4.41 18.94 -7.21
C PHE A 24 3.62 18.39 -8.41
N LEU A 25 2.51 17.68 -8.19
CA LEU A 25 1.69 17.20 -9.30
C LEU A 25 1.02 18.36 -10.05
N PRO A 26 1.00 18.35 -11.40
CA PRO A 26 1.02 17.17 -12.27
C PRO A 26 2.39 16.72 -12.76
N TYR A 27 3.47 17.37 -12.36
CA TYR A 27 4.83 16.92 -12.69
C TYR A 27 5.33 16.08 -11.52
N PRO A 28 5.59 14.76 -11.64
CA PRO A 28 6.05 13.96 -10.52
C PRO A 28 7.48 14.37 -10.11
N ALA A 29 7.57 15.49 -9.39
CA ALA A 29 8.77 16.23 -9.11
C ALA A 29 8.70 16.80 -7.71
N GLY A 30 9.85 17.06 -7.11
CA GLY A 30 9.96 17.57 -5.76
C GLY A 30 11.20 17.02 -5.07
N TYR A 31 11.15 16.89 -3.75
CA TYR A 31 12.31 16.50 -2.95
C TYR A 31 11.88 15.82 -1.65
N PRO A 32 12.72 14.92 -1.11
CA PRO A 32 12.50 14.32 0.20
C PRO A 32 12.88 15.29 1.31
N ILE A 33 12.22 15.18 2.45
CA ILE A 33 12.59 15.88 3.70
C ILE A 33 12.86 14.91 4.87
N GLY A 34 12.77 13.60 4.64
CA GLY A 34 12.94 12.55 5.66
C GLY A 34 14.39 12.14 5.92
N LEU A 35 14.57 11.09 6.73
CA LEU A 35 15.87 10.62 7.22
C LEU A 35 16.87 10.26 6.11
N LEU A 36 16.41 9.67 5.00
CA LEU A 36 17.28 9.22 3.91
C LEU A 36 18.02 10.36 3.22
N LYS A 37 17.44 11.57 3.25
CA LYS A 37 18.12 12.80 2.81
C LYS A 37 19.39 13.05 3.63
N TYR A 38 19.30 12.94 4.96
CA TYR A 38 20.43 13.17 5.87
C TYR A 38 21.51 12.09 5.77
N LEU A 39 21.13 10.89 5.32
CA LEU A 39 22.05 9.79 5.02
C LEU A 39 22.68 9.90 3.63
N GLY A 40 22.39 10.96 2.87
CA GLY A 40 22.95 11.19 1.54
C GLY A 40 22.40 10.27 0.45
N VAL A 41 21.25 9.62 0.66
CA VAL A 41 20.66 8.72 -0.34
C VAL A 41 20.08 9.56 -1.50
N PRO A 42 20.46 9.28 -2.76
CA PRO A 42 19.95 10.03 -3.92
C PRO A 42 18.43 10.04 -4.03
N THR A 43 17.85 11.20 -4.38
CA THR A 43 16.38 11.36 -4.53
C THR A 43 15.80 10.41 -5.58
N SER A 44 16.52 10.16 -6.68
CA SER A 44 16.08 9.23 -7.73
C SER A 44 15.82 7.83 -7.19
N ILE A 45 16.76 7.31 -6.38
CA ILE A 45 16.64 6.01 -5.71
C ILE A 45 15.47 6.02 -4.73
N GLN A 46 15.28 7.12 -4.00
CA GLN A 46 14.18 7.23 -3.05
C GLN A 46 12.81 7.19 -3.76
N VAL A 47 12.66 7.88 -4.89
CA VAL A 47 11.42 7.88 -5.69
C VAL A 47 11.17 6.50 -6.29
N TYR A 48 12.20 5.85 -6.84
CA TYR A 48 12.10 4.50 -7.40
C TYR A 48 11.54 3.50 -6.37
N PHE A 49 12.18 3.39 -5.20
CA PHE A 49 11.71 2.46 -4.16
C PHE A 49 10.34 2.83 -3.60
N GLY A 50 10.02 4.13 -3.48
CA GLY A 50 8.70 4.57 -3.02
C GLY A 50 7.58 4.07 -3.92
N VAL A 51 7.74 4.21 -5.23
CA VAL A 51 6.77 3.73 -6.22
C VAL A 51 6.75 2.20 -6.28
N SER A 52 7.90 1.53 -6.20
CA SER A 52 7.97 0.06 -6.16
C SER A 52 7.29 -0.53 -4.93
N PHE A 53 7.40 0.08 -3.75
CA PHE A 53 6.75 -0.40 -2.54
C PHE A 53 5.22 -0.36 -2.62
N ILE A 54 4.65 0.59 -3.34
CA ILE A 54 3.20 0.58 -3.65
C ILE A 54 2.85 -0.67 -4.46
N GLY A 55 3.64 -1.00 -5.48
CA GLY A 55 3.50 -2.24 -6.26
C GLY A 55 3.61 -3.50 -5.39
N VAL A 56 4.55 -3.52 -4.46
CA VAL A 56 4.74 -4.64 -3.52
C VAL A 56 3.52 -4.84 -2.62
N VAL A 57 2.92 -3.75 -2.12
CA VAL A 57 1.66 -3.81 -1.35
C VAL A 57 0.55 -4.39 -2.20
N LEU A 58 0.35 -3.94 -3.43
CA LEU A 58 -0.67 -4.48 -4.34
C LEU A 58 -0.46 -5.97 -4.64
N THR A 59 0.78 -6.40 -4.90
CA THR A 59 1.13 -7.81 -5.11
C THR A 59 0.86 -8.66 -3.85
N SER A 60 1.12 -8.12 -2.66
CA SER A 60 0.84 -8.81 -1.40
C SER A 60 -0.67 -9.09 -1.21
N LEU A 61 -1.54 -8.21 -1.72
CA LEU A 61 -3.00 -8.38 -1.69
C LEU A 61 -3.49 -9.48 -2.64
N VAL A 62 -2.91 -9.57 -3.85
CA VAL A 62 -3.18 -10.68 -4.77
C VAL A 62 -2.83 -12.01 -4.09
N ASN A 63 -1.62 -12.10 -3.54
CA ASN A 63 -1.14 -13.28 -2.83
C ASN A 63 -1.98 -13.62 -1.59
N LEU A 64 -2.54 -12.62 -0.91
CA LEU A 64 -3.48 -12.85 0.20
C LEU A 64 -4.70 -13.63 -0.28
N PHE A 65 -5.42 -13.14 -1.29
CA PHE A 65 -6.64 -13.79 -1.77
C PHE A 65 -6.36 -15.11 -2.48
N GLU A 66 -5.26 -15.21 -3.21
CA GLU A 66 -4.77 -16.44 -3.82
C GLU A 66 -4.53 -17.52 -2.76
N SER A 67 -3.85 -17.18 -1.67
CA SER A 67 -3.62 -18.09 -0.54
C SER A 67 -4.89 -18.47 0.21
N ARG A 68 -5.87 -17.57 0.32
CA ARG A 68 -7.18 -17.87 0.93
C ARG A 68 -8.01 -18.79 0.05
N TYR A 69 -8.07 -18.52 -1.24
CA TYR A 69 -8.73 -19.38 -2.21
C TYR A 69 -8.13 -20.79 -2.17
N ASN A 70 -6.80 -20.90 -2.18
CA ASN A 70 -6.11 -22.17 -2.17
C ASN A 70 -6.50 -23.03 -0.95
N LYS A 71 -6.43 -22.46 0.25
CA LYS A 71 -6.81 -23.14 1.50
C LYS A 71 -8.29 -23.55 1.57
N LEU A 72 -9.18 -22.84 0.87
CA LEU A 72 -10.60 -23.20 0.81
C LEU A 72 -10.87 -24.28 -0.24
N SER A 73 -10.10 -24.31 -1.32
CA SER A 73 -10.35 -25.15 -2.49
C SER A 73 -9.75 -26.55 -2.39
N THR A 74 -8.69 -26.76 -1.60
CA THR A 74 -8.07 -28.08 -1.42
C THR A 74 -8.40 -28.68 -0.05
N ASN A 75 -8.95 -29.89 -0.05
CA ASN A 75 -9.11 -30.75 1.13
C ASN A 75 -7.91 -31.71 1.32
N THR A 76 -7.04 -31.82 0.31
CA THR A 76 -5.83 -32.66 0.30
C THR A 76 -4.57 -31.80 0.27
N GLU A 77 -3.43 -32.36 0.68
CA GLU A 77 -2.15 -31.67 0.57
C GLU A 77 -1.90 -31.20 -0.87
N ASP A 78 -1.54 -29.93 -1.03
CA ASP A 78 -1.22 -29.38 -2.34
C ASP A 78 -0.08 -30.20 -2.97
N SER A 79 -0.30 -30.68 -4.20
CA SER A 79 0.75 -31.34 -4.96
C SER A 79 1.97 -30.44 -5.10
N PHE A 80 3.17 -31.02 -5.05
CA PHE A 80 4.44 -30.30 -5.16
C PHE A 80 4.47 -29.35 -6.36
N ARG A 81 3.98 -29.82 -7.53
CA ARG A 81 3.86 -29.03 -8.76
C ARG A 81 2.98 -27.79 -8.60
N ARG A 82 1.84 -27.91 -7.90
CA ARG A 82 0.93 -26.79 -7.65
C ARG A 82 1.59 -25.76 -6.72
N LYS A 83 2.28 -26.20 -5.66
CA LYS A 83 3.03 -25.31 -4.76
C LYS A 83 4.07 -24.51 -5.54
N ILE A 84 4.90 -25.18 -6.34
CA ILE A 84 5.93 -24.51 -7.16
C ILE A 84 5.29 -23.46 -8.08
N CYS A 85 4.27 -23.84 -8.85
CA CYS A 85 3.62 -22.91 -9.79
C CYS A 85 3.13 -21.63 -9.10
N ARG A 86 2.49 -21.76 -7.93
CA ARG A 86 1.99 -20.63 -7.14
C ARG A 86 3.12 -19.71 -6.65
N TYR A 87 4.19 -20.29 -6.11
CA TYR A 87 5.34 -19.51 -5.66
C TYR A 87 6.09 -18.85 -6.82
N SER A 88 6.18 -19.51 -7.97
CA SER A 88 6.75 -18.92 -9.19
C SER A 88 5.93 -17.73 -9.69
N ILE A 89 4.58 -17.85 -9.74
CA ILE A 89 3.71 -16.72 -10.09
C ILE A 89 3.89 -15.57 -9.10
N ALA A 90 3.89 -15.86 -7.79
CA ALA A 90 4.11 -14.85 -6.77
C ALA A 90 5.46 -14.15 -6.94
N ALA A 91 6.54 -14.90 -7.24
CA ALA A 91 7.87 -14.34 -7.49
C ALA A 91 7.88 -13.42 -8.72
N VAL A 92 7.24 -13.82 -9.83
CA VAL A 92 7.10 -12.98 -11.03
C VAL A 92 6.35 -11.68 -10.72
N LEU A 93 5.27 -11.74 -9.93
CA LEU A 93 4.52 -10.53 -9.54
C LEU A 93 5.33 -9.60 -8.63
N TYR A 94 6.21 -10.14 -7.78
CA TYR A 94 7.12 -9.30 -6.97
C TYR A 94 8.24 -8.70 -7.82
N ILE A 95 8.78 -9.44 -8.79
CA ILE A 95 9.73 -8.88 -9.77
C ILE A 95 9.05 -7.74 -10.53
N TRP A 96 7.82 -7.95 -11.01
CA TRP A 96 7.03 -6.92 -11.67
C TRP A 96 6.88 -5.65 -10.82
N ALA A 97 6.62 -5.80 -9.52
CA ALA A 97 6.49 -4.67 -8.59
C ALA A 97 7.74 -3.78 -8.51
N PHE A 98 8.93 -4.33 -8.76
CA PHE A 98 10.17 -3.54 -8.83
C PHE A 98 10.50 -3.07 -10.25
N THR A 99 9.99 -3.73 -11.30
CA THR A 99 10.36 -3.42 -12.68
C THR A 99 9.39 -2.49 -13.41
N PHE A 100 8.11 -2.40 -12.99
CA PHE A 100 7.09 -1.70 -13.77
C PHE A 100 7.38 -0.22 -14.01
N ILE A 101 8.06 0.45 -13.07
CA ILE A 101 8.38 1.89 -13.16
C ILE A 101 9.73 2.16 -13.85
N LEU A 102 10.53 1.12 -14.15
CA LEU A 102 11.84 1.28 -14.79
C LEU A 102 11.82 2.08 -16.09
N PRO A 103 10.81 1.95 -16.98
CA PRO A 103 10.77 2.77 -18.18
C PRO A 103 10.74 4.28 -17.89
N ALA A 104 10.01 4.72 -16.86
CA ALA A 104 10.02 6.13 -16.43
C ALA A 104 11.36 6.50 -15.78
N TYR A 105 11.95 5.59 -15.00
CA TYR A 105 13.24 5.79 -14.35
C TYR A 105 14.42 5.90 -15.33
N PHE A 106 14.41 5.17 -16.44
CA PHE A 106 15.47 5.26 -17.45
C PHE A 106 15.30 6.46 -18.41
N ASN A 107 14.14 7.11 -18.40
CA ASN A 107 13.83 8.29 -19.20
C ASN A 107 13.69 9.56 -18.34
N ILE A 108 14.46 9.65 -17.24
CA ILE A 108 14.49 10.84 -16.39
C ILE A 108 15.02 12.04 -17.22
N PRO A 109 14.32 13.19 -17.19
CA PRO A 109 14.74 14.39 -17.92
C PRO A 109 16.01 15.02 -17.32
N ASP A 110 16.70 15.83 -18.11
CA ASP A 110 17.77 16.69 -17.60
C ASP A 110 17.25 17.63 -16.51
N SER A 111 18.03 17.79 -15.44
CA SER A 111 17.62 18.54 -14.24
C SER A 111 17.38 20.02 -14.54
N ASN A 112 18.24 20.65 -15.35
CA ASN A 112 18.10 22.07 -15.67
C ASN A 112 16.87 22.31 -16.54
N LEU A 113 16.66 21.46 -17.54
CA LEU A 113 15.47 21.50 -18.38
C LEU A 113 14.19 21.33 -17.53
N ALA A 114 14.19 20.37 -16.59
CA ALA A 114 13.04 20.12 -15.74
C ALA A 114 12.71 21.33 -14.85
N ILE A 115 13.71 21.95 -14.23
CA ILE A 115 13.52 23.15 -13.40
C ILE A 115 12.95 24.30 -14.23
N GLN A 116 13.49 24.55 -15.43
CA GLN A 116 13.02 25.62 -16.32
C GLN A 116 11.55 25.43 -16.71
N VAL A 117 11.17 24.21 -17.09
CA VAL A 117 9.78 23.88 -17.44
C VAL A 117 8.87 24.05 -16.22
N LEU A 118 9.26 23.52 -15.06
CA LEU A 118 8.42 23.61 -13.86
C LEU A 118 8.26 25.04 -13.34
N GLN A 119 9.30 25.88 -13.40
CA GLN A 119 9.18 27.30 -13.04
C GLN A 119 8.22 28.06 -13.95
N LYS A 120 8.18 27.70 -15.24
CA LYS A 120 7.26 28.30 -16.21
C LYS A 120 5.82 27.83 -16.00
N GLU A 121 5.61 26.53 -15.86
CA GLU A 121 4.28 25.91 -15.79
C GLU A 121 3.64 26.07 -14.40
N LEU A 122 4.45 26.03 -13.34
CA LEU A 122 4.03 26.17 -11.94
C LEU A 122 4.41 27.55 -11.38
N HIS A 123 4.09 28.62 -12.11
CA HIS A 123 4.39 30.01 -11.72
C HIS A 123 3.85 30.43 -10.35
N CYS A 124 2.85 29.74 -9.81
CA CYS A 124 2.30 29.96 -8.47
C CYS A 124 3.16 29.37 -7.34
N VAL A 125 4.14 28.52 -7.67
CA VAL A 125 5.09 27.94 -6.72
C VAL A 125 6.31 28.84 -6.65
N GLU A 126 6.70 29.21 -5.43
CA GLU A 126 7.89 30.03 -5.18
C GLU A 126 9.14 29.40 -5.81
N GLY A 127 9.89 30.19 -6.58
CA GLY A 127 11.06 29.75 -7.33
C GLY A 127 12.13 29.05 -6.47
N GLU A 128 12.28 29.47 -5.22
CA GLU A 128 13.22 28.90 -4.26
C GLU A 128 12.99 27.41 -3.99
N LYS A 129 11.75 26.92 -4.10
CA LYS A 129 11.42 25.50 -3.91
C LYS A 129 12.06 24.62 -4.98
N PHE A 130 12.28 25.15 -6.18
CA PHE A 130 12.95 24.44 -7.26
C PHE A 130 14.49 24.46 -7.12
N ASN A 131 15.05 25.43 -6.39
CA ASN A 131 16.48 25.56 -6.15
C ASN A 131 16.99 24.65 -5.01
N ASN A 132 16.21 23.66 -4.60
CA ASN A 132 16.60 22.70 -3.59
C ASN A 132 17.66 21.73 -4.17
N PRO A 133 18.79 21.48 -3.49
CA PRO A 133 19.84 20.59 -4.00
C PRO A 133 19.38 19.12 -4.18
N TYR A 134 18.26 18.73 -3.56
CA TYR A 134 17.65 17.41 -3.68
C TYR A 134 16.45 17.38 -4.62
N PHE A 135 16.20 18.48 -5.33
CA PHE A 135 15.12 18.57 -6.31
C PHE A 135 15.30 17.52 -7.40
N PHE A 136 14.21 16.84 -7.72
CA PHE A 136 14.18 15.76 -8.69
C PHE A 136 12.85 15.77 -9.43
N CYS A 137 12.89 15.51 -10.74
CA CYS A 137 11.71 15.34 -11.57
C CYS A 137 11.78 13.96 -12.22
N LEU A 138 10.79 13.10 -11.96
CA LEU A 138 10.74 11.77 -12.56
C LEU A 138 10.48 11.85 -14.07
N THR A 139 9.57 12.73 -14.50
CA THR A 139 9.25 12.93 -15.90
C THR A 139 8.51 14.25 -16.15
N LEU A 140 8.75 14.86 -17.31
CA LEU A 140 7.95 15.97 -17.85
C LEU A 140 6.74 15.46 -18.66
N TYR A 141 6.86 14.23 -19.17
CA TYR A 141 5.92 13.53 -20.05
C TYR A 141 5.39 12.30 -19.29
N PRO A 142 4.25 12.44 -18.57
CA PRO A 142 3.76 11.43 -17.64
C PRO A 142 3.14 10.22 -18.33
N GLU A 143 3.01 10.20 -19.65
CA GLU A 143 2.34 9.17 -20.43
C GLU A 143 2.93 7.77 -20.16
N ILE A 144 4.26 7.66 -20.10
CA ILE A 144 4.97 6.40 -19.78
C ILE A 144 4.64 5.95 -18.35
N ALA A 145 4.65 6.86 -17.39
CA ALA A 145 4.37 6.55 -15.99
C ALA A 145 2.89 6.17 -15.80
N ILE A 146 1.96 6.89 -16.43
CA ILE A 146 0.53 6.58 -16.44
C ILE A 146 0.31 5.19 -17.03
N PHE A 147 0.90 4.89 -18.19
CA PHE A 147 0.77 3.59 -18.84
C PHE A 147 1.29 2.47 -17.93
N ALA A 148 2.45 2.64 -17.31
CA ALA A 148 3.03 1.67 -16.37
C ALA A 148 2.13 1.41 -15.16
N ILE A 149 1.53 2.46 -14.59
CA ILE A 149 0.58 2.36 -13.47
C ILE A 149 -0.70 1.63 -13.90
N LEU A 150 -1.31 2.04 -15.02
CA LEU A 150 -2.53 1.43 -15.54
C LEU A 150 -2.32 -0.05 -15.90
N LEU A 151 -1.19 -0.38 -16.52
CA LEU A 151 -0.81 -1.76 -16.82
C LEU A 151 -0.67 -2.59 -15.54
N THR A 152 -0.04 -2.04 -14.50
CA THR A 152 0.09 -2.72 -13.21
C THR A 152 -1.28 -2.98 -12.57
N ILE A 153 -2.18 -1.99 -12.61
CA ILE A 153 -3.57 -2.15 -12.13
C ILE A 153 -4.29 -3.24 -12.93
N PHE A 154 -4.19 -3.20 -14.27
CA PHE A 154 -4.79 -4.18 -15.16
C PHE A 154 -4.26 -5.60 -14.94
N LEU A 155 -2.99 -5.76 -14.57
CA LEU A 155 -2.42 -7.09 -14.27
C LEU A 155 -2.85 -7.61 -12.90
N LEU A 156 -2.85 -6.77 -11.86
CA LEU A 156 -3.04 -7.23 -10.47
C LEU A 156 -4.51 -7.31 -10.04
N VAL A 157 -5.34 -6.32 -10.41
CA VAL A 157 -6.72 -6.23 -9.92
C VAL A 157 -7.59 -7.41 -10.40
N PRO A 158 -7.57 -7.81 -11.69
CA PRO A 158 -8.36 -8.95 -12.14
C PRO A 158 -7.97 -10.26 -11.45
N GLN A 159 -6.68 -10.47 -11.15
CA GLN A 159 -6.21 -11.65 -10.41
C GLN A 159 -6.76 -11.66 -8.99
N MET A 160 -6.71 -10.52 -8.30
CA MET A 160 -7.27 -10.35 -6.96
C MET A 160 -8.77 -10.68 -6.95
N LEU A 161 -9.53 -10.07 -7.87
CA LEU A 161 -10.98 -10.29 -8.00
C LEU A 161 -11.31 -11.74 -8.36
N PHE A 162 -10.53 -12.35 -9.25
CA PHE A 162 -10.69 -13.75 -9.62
C PHE A 162 -10.58 -14.67 -8.39
N HIS A 163 -9.51 -14.54 -7.60
CA HIS A 163 -9.33 -15.35 -6.39
C HIS A 163 -10.40 -15.08 -5.33
N LEU A 164 -10.83 -13.82 -5.19
CA LEU A 164 -11.90 -13.43 -4.28
C LEU A 164 -13.23 -14.08 -4.67
N ILE A 165 -13.66 -13.92 -5.92
CA ILE A 165 -14.92 -14.48 -6.44
C ILE A 165 -14.90 -16.01 -6.30
N ARG A 166 -13.77 -16.64 -6.66
CA ARG A 166 -13.60 -18.10 -6.52
C ARG A 166 -13.69 -18.55 -5.06
N SER A 167 -13.14 -17.78 -4.13
CA SER A 167 -13.24 -18.06 -2.69
C SER A 167 -14.70 -18.09 -2.21
N PHE A 168 -15.49 -17.09 -2.57
CA PHE A 168 -16.92 -17.07 -2.24
C PHE A 168 -17.70 -18.21 -2.92
N LYS A 169 -17.41 -18.51 -4.19
CA LYS A 169 -18.03 -19.65 -4.90
C LYS A 169 -17.77 -20.97 -4.18
N VAL A 170 -16.53 -21.22 -3.71
CA VAL A 170 -16.19 -22.44 -2.96
C VAL A 170 -16.91 -22.50 -1.61
N ILE A 171 -16.96 -21.38 -0.88
CA ILE A 171 -17.71 -21.30 0.40
C ILE A 171 -19.18 -21.64 0.18
N ASN A 172 -19.81 -21.07 -0.85
CA ASN A 172 -21.22 -21.31 -1.17
C ASN A 172 -21.47 -22.74 -1.67
N LYS A 173 -20.58 -23.30 -2.50
CA LYS A 173 -20.67 -24.70 -2.95
C LYS A 173 -20.68 -25.67 -1.76
N ASN A 174 -19.87 -25.39 -0.73
CA ASN A 174 -19.73 -26.23 0.45
C ASN A 174 -20.80 -25.97 1.53
N LYS A 175 -21.82 -25.14 1.25
CA LYS A 175 -22.89 -24.79 2.20
C LYS A 175 -23.69 -26.00 2.68
N HIS A 176 -23.97 -26.94 1.78
CA HIS A 176 -24.78 -28.13 2.08
C HIS A 176 -23.95 -29.31 2.60
N THR A 177 -22.64 -29.34 2.31
CA THR A 177 -21.73 -30.42 2.74
C THR A 177 -21.02 -30.11 4.07
N SER A 178 -21.02 -28.85 4.51
CA SER A 178 -20.44 -28.44 5.79
C SER A 178 -21.53 -28.24 6.84
N SER A 179 -21.20 -28.43 8.12
CA SER A 179 -22.09 -28.04 9.20
C SER A 179 -22.44 -26.54 9.12
N ARG A 180 -23.65 -26.17 9.56
CA ARG A 180 -24.11 -24.77 9.58
C ARG A 180 -23.12 -23.86 10.30
N ARG A 181 -22.55 -24.33 11.41
CA ARG A 181 -21.56 -23.58 12.20
C ARG A 181 -20.26 -23.34 11.41
N THR A 182 -19.72 -24.36 10.73
CA THR A 182 -18.49 -24.25 9.93
C THR A 182 -18.70 -23.33 8.73
N TYR A 183 -19.82 -23.44 8.02
CA TYR A 183 -20.16 -22.54 6.92
C TYR A 183 -20.20 -21.09 7.38
N LEU A 184 -20.93 -20.79 8.46
CA LEU A 184 -21.03 -19.43 9.01
C LEU A 184 -19.67 -18.88 9.44
N LEU A 185 -18.80 -19.71 10.01
CA LEU A 185 -17.46 -19.30 10.40
C LEU A 185 -16.61 -18.93 9.17
N ARG A 186 -16.61 -19.76 8.12
CA ARG A 186 -15.87 -19.48 6.86
C ARG A 186 -16.39 -18.24 6.16
N PHE A 187 -17.70 -18.07 6.09
CA PHE A 187 -18.34 -16.91 5.48
C PHE A 187 -18.00 -15.61 6.24
N LYS A 188 -18.20 -15.59 7.56
CA LYS A 188 -17.88 -14.42 8.41
C LYS A 188 -16.39 -14.08 8.33
N PHE A 189 -15.52 -15.09 8.30
CA PHE A 189 -14.08 -14.88 8.16
C PHE A 189 -13.72 -14.24 6.80
N MET A 190 -14.31 -14.72 5.70
CA MET A 190 -14.07 -14.13 4.37
C MET A 190 -14.59 -12.69 4.29
N LEU A 191 -15.79 -12.43 4.82
CA LEU A 191 -16.36 -11.08 4.89
C LEU A 191 -15.47 -10.13 5.70
N ALA A 192 -15.02 -10.58 6.88
CA ALA A 192 -14.08 -9.85 7.72
C ALA A 192 -12.79 -9.48 6.95
N LEU A 193 -12.25 -10.44 6.18
CA LEU A 193 -11.06 -10.23 5.39
C LEU A 193 -11.29 -9.22 4.24
N CYS A 194 -12.47 -9.23 3.61
CA CYS A 194 -12.85 -8.20 2.65
C CYS A 194 -12.85 -6.81 3.28
N ILE A 195 -13.49 -6.65 4.46
CA ILE A 195 -13.52 -5.36 5.17
C ILE A 195 -12.08 -4.92 5.52
N GLN A 196 -11.27 -5.85 6.03
CA GLN A 196 -9.86 -5.60 6.37
C GLN A 196 -9.03 -5.10 5.18
N VAL A 197 -9.32 -5.56 3.96
CA VAL A 197 -8.57 -5.15 2.77
C VAL A 197 -9.16 -3.91 2.13
N PHE A 198 -10.47 -3.88 1.91
CA PHE A 198 -11.09 -2.83 1.10
C PHE A 198 -11.18 -1.49 1.82
N VAL A 199 -11.35 -1.46 3.15
CA VAL A 199 -11.38 -0.19 3.90
C VAL A 199 -10.04 0.55 3.82
N PRO A 200 -8.88 -0.06 4.11
CA PRO A 200 -7.58 0.59 3.89
C PRO A 200 -7.27 0.89 2.43
N MET A 201 -7.77 0.08 1.49
CA MET A 201 -7.57 0.34 0.06
C MET A 201 -8.23 1.64 -0.41
N ILE A 202 -9.27 2.15 0.27
CA ILE A 202 -9.82 3.49 -0.04
C ILE A 202 -8.73 4.56 0.10
N PHE A 203 -7.88 4.44 1.13
CA PHE A 203 -6.75 5.35 1.37
C PHE A 203 -5.61 5.20 0.36
N LEU A 204 -5.62 4.18 -0.50
CA LEU A 204 -4.69 4.04 -1.62
C LEU A 204 -5.33 4.44 -2.95
N VAL A 205 -6.59 4.02 -3.19
CA VAL A 205 -7.27 4.22 -4.48
C VAL A 205 -7.69 5.67 -4.70
N VAL A 206 -8.21 6.34 -3.66
CA VAL A 206 -8.62 7.75 -3.76
C VAL A 206 -7.44 8.69 -4.07
N PRO A 207 -6.30 8.62 -3.37
CA PRO A 207 -5.16 9.44 -3.75
C PRO A 207 -4.56 9.00 -5.09
N ALA A 208 -4.50 7.70 -5.41
CA ALA A 208 -4.00 7.25 -6.70
C ALA A 208 -4.85 7.74 -7.88
N SER A 209 -6.18 7.79 -7.74
CA SER A 209 -7.07 8.33 -8.77
C SER A 209 -6.85 9.83 -8.96
N PHE A 210 -6.62 10.58 -7.87
CA PHE A 210 -6.22 11.99 -7.96
C PHE A 210 -4.87 12.16 -8.67
N VAL A 211 -3.87 11.32 -8.36
CA VAL A 211 -2.56 11.37 -9.04
C VAL A 211 -2.74 11.16 -10.55
N VAL A 212 -3.46 10.12 -10.97
CA VAL A 212 -3.72 9.85 -12.39
C VAL A 212 -4.51 10.98 -13.05
N PHE A 213 -5.53 11.51 -12.37
CA PHE A 213 -6.32 12.64 -12.83
C PHE A 213 -5.45 13.89 -13.03
N SER A 214 -4.62 14.24 -12.06
CA SER A 214 -3.70 15.38 -12.11
C SER A 214 -2.72 15.22 -13.27
N LEU A 215 -2.09 14.04 -13.39
CA LEU A 215 -1.14 13.76 -14.48
C LEU A 215 -1.78 13.90 -15.86
N PHE A 216 -3.01 13.41 -16.03
CA PHE A 216 -3.73 13.43 -17.32
C PHE A 216 -4.24 14.83 -17.69
N THR A 217 -4.82 15.55 -16.72
CA THR A 217 -5.45 16.87 -16.95
C THR A 217 -4.48 18.04 -16.79
N ARG A 218 -3.25 17.77 -16.35
CA ARG A 218 -2.28 18.78 -15.91
C ARG A 218 -2.82 19.69 -14.79
N TYR A 219 -3.75 19.18 -13.98
CA TYR A 219 -4.34 19.94 -12.88
C TYR A 219 -3.37 20.02 -11.68
N PHE A 220 -2.96 21.23 -11.32
CA PHE A 220 -2.11 21.50 -10.16
C PHE A 220 -2.95 21.89 -8.93
N ASN A 221 -2.74 21.19 -7.82
CA ASN A 221 -3.27 21.58 -6.50
C ASN A 221 -2.38 21.01 -5.39
N GLN A 222 -1.58 21.87 -4.77
CA GLN A 222 -0.63 21.44 -3.73
C GLN A 222 -1.33 20.88 -2.48
N GLY A 223 -2.47 21.45 -2.08
CA GLY A 223 -3.22 21.01 -0.91
C GLY A 223 -3.74 19.58 -1.09
N VAL A 224 -4.33 19.27 -2.24
CA VAL A 224 -4.82 17.92 -2.56
C VAL A 224 -3.67 16.94 -2.77
N THR A 225 -2.55 17.38 -3.35
CA THR A 225 -1.33 16.56 -3.48
C THR A 225 -0.77 16.17 -2.12
N ASN A 226 -0.63 17.12 -1.20
CA ASN A 226 -0.16 16.87 0.16
C ASN A 226 -1.12 15.93 0.91
N LEU A 227 -2.43 16.16 0.81
CA LEU A 227 -3.44 15.28 1.40
C LEU A 227 -3.34 13.86 0.83
N SER A 228 -3.08 13.72 -0.46
CA SER A 228 -2.92 12.42 -1.12
C SER A 228 -1.72 11.64 -0.57
N LEU A 229 -0.60 12.33 -0.33
CA LEU A 229 0.59 11.74 0.28
C LEU A 229 0.34 11.30 1.74
N ILE A 230 -0.42 12.09 2.52
CA ILE A 230 -0.84 11.71 3.88
C ILE A 230 -1.70 10.44 3.85
N PHE A 231 -2.62 10.33 2.87
CA PHE A 231 -3.45 9.13 2.74
C PHE A 231 -2.61 7.89 2.42
N PHE A 232 -1.66 7.99 1.49
CA PHE A 232 -0.71 6.91 1.22
C PHE A 232 0.09 6.51 2.48
N ALA A 233 0.60 7.50 3.22
CA ALA A 233 1.44 7.31 4.39
C ALA A 233 0.69 6.73 5.62
N THR A 234 -0.64 6.80 5.65
CA THR A 234 -1.46 6.37 6.80
C THR A 234 -2.24 5.08 6.56
N HIS A 235 -2.24 4.55 5.33
CA HIS A 235 -3.10 3.42 4.95
C HIS A 235 -2.82 2.14 5.76
N GLY A 236 -1.56 1.84 6.11
CA GLY A 236 -1.18 0.66 6.88
C GLY A 236 -1.55 0.79 8.36
N GLY A 237 -1.48 2.00 8.92
CA GLY A 237 -2.06 2.34 10.22
C GLY A 237 -3.55 2.03 10.28
N ILE A 238 -4.32 2.51 9.28
CA ILE A 238 -5.75 2.19 9.15
C ILE A 238 -5.97 0.68 8.99
N SER A 239 -5.16 -0.01 8.18
CA SER A 239 -5.21 -1.47 8.02
C SER A 239 -5.05 -2.23 9.34
N SER A 240 -4.13 -1.77 10.19
CA SER A 240 -3.91 -2.34 11.52
C SER A 240 -5.14 -2.15 12.41
N ILE A 241 -5.68 -0.93 12.47
CA ILE A 241 -6.89 -0.62 13.26
C ILE A 241 -8.07 -1.47 12.82
N VAL A 242 -8.35 -1.55 11.51
CA VAL A 242 -9.45 -2.35 10.96
C VAL A 242 -9.26 -3.84 11.31
N THR A 243 -8.03 -4.35 11.23
CA THR A 243 -7.73 -5.75 11.60
C THR A 243 -8.09 -6.05 13.05
N LEU A 244 -7.69 -5.16 13.98
CA LEU A 244 -7.97 -5.30 15.40
C LEU A 244 -9.48 -5.27 15.70
N ILE A 245 -10.23 -4.44 14.98
CA ILE A 245 -11.68 -4.29 15.18
C ILE A 245 -12.46 -5.47 14.59
N VAL A 246 -12.16 -5.87 13.36
CA VAL A 246 -13.04 -6.78 12.61
C VAL A 246 -12.83 -8.25 13.02
N HIS A 247 -11.60 -8.65 13.34
CA HIS A 247 -11.31 -10.04 13.69
C HIS A 247 -11.46 -10.33 15.18
N LYS A 248 -12.46 -11.16 15.53
CA LYS A 248 -12.76 -11.59 16.90
C LYS A 248 -11.53 -11.91 17.77
N PRO A 249 -10.60 -12.82 17.38
CA PRO A 249 -9.47 -13.16 18.25
C PRO A 249 -8.53 -11.98 18.51
N TYR A 250 -8.32 -11.11 17.52
CA TYR A 250 -7.50 -9.91 17.70
C TYR A 250 -8.21 -8.89 18.59
N ARG A 251 -9.52 -8.70 18.40
CA ARG A 251 -10.32 -7.79 19.22
C ARG A 251 -10.36 -8.20 20.69
N GLU A 252 -10.62 -9.48 20.96
CA GLU A 252 -10.67 -10.03 22.33
C GLU A 252 -9.32 -9.88 23.04
N PHE A 253 -8.23 -10.29 22.37
CA PHE A 253 -6.88 -10.13 22.91
C PHE A 253 -6.52 -8.66 23.18
N THR A 254 -6.91 -7.75 22.30
CA THR A 254 -6.65 -6.31 22.44
C THR A 254 -7.38 -5.74 23.65
N ILE A 255 -8.68 -6.02 23.80
CA ILE A 255 -9.50 -5.58 24.94
C ILE A 255 -8.94 -6.14 26.25
N GLU A 256 -8.61 -7.42 26.29
CA GLU A 256 -8.02 -8.07 27.45
C GLU A 256 -6.69 -7.41 27.86
N THR A 257 -5.81 -7.15 26.89
CA THR A 257 -4.54 -6.47 27.12
C THR A 257 -4.75 -5.08 27.70
N PHE A 258 -5.65 -4.27 27.14
CA PHE A 258 -5.96 -2.95 27.67
C PHE A 258 -6.53 -3.01 29.10
N TYR A 259 -7.39 -3.99 29.38
CA TYR A 259 -7.93 -4.21 30.72
C TYR A 259 -6.82 -4.57 31.73
N ARG A 260 -5.91 -5.49 31.37
CA ARG A 260 -4.75 -5.87 32.19
C ARG A 260 -3.82 -4.68 32.46
N VAL A 261 -3.52 -3.86 31.45
CA VAL A 261 -2.70 -2.64 31.63
C VAL A 261 -3.38 -1.65 32.55
N LYS A 262 -4.70 -1.46 32.42
CA LYS A 262 -5.47 -0.58 33.32
C LYS A 262 -5.43 -1.08 34.77
N LEU A 263 -5.65 -2.37 34.99
CA LEU A 263 -5.54 -2.99 36.32
C LEU A 263 -4.12 -2.82 36.90
N PHE A 264 -3.08 -3.02 36.10
CA PHE A 264 -1.70 -2.84 36.54
C PHE A 264 -1.39 -1.39 36.94
N ARG A 265 -1.93 -0.40 36.22
CA ARG A 265 -1.81 1.03 36.61
C ARG A 265 -2.50 1.30 37.94
N ILE A 266 -3.75 0.84 38.10
CA ILE A 266 -4.51 1.01 39.35
C ILE A 266 -3.80 0.34 40.54
N ALA A 267 -3.27 -0.88 40.35
CA ALA A 267 -2.53 -1.59 41.38
C ALA A 267 -1.25 -0.84 41.78
N ARG A 268 -0.48 -0.36 40.80
CA ARG A 268 0.74 0.43 41.03
C ARG A 268 0.45 1.71 41.81
N ASP A 269 -0.61 2.43 41.46
CA ASP A 269 -0.98 3.67 42.14
C ASP A 269 -1.40 3.38 43.60
N LYS A 270 -2.11 2.28 43.87
CA LYS A 270 -2.41 1.85 45.25
C LYS A 270 -1.15 1.53 46.08
N PHE A 271 -0.14 0.94 45.47
CA PHE A 271 1.14 0.66 46.15
C PHE A 271 1.98 1.92 46.40
N LYS A 272 1.83 2.97 45.58
CA LYS A 272 2.59 4.23 45.73
C LYS A 272 2.08 5.13 46.86
N TYR A 273 0.86 4.89 47.36
CA TYR A 273 0.20 5.66 48.41
C TYR A 273 -0.18 4.80 49.64
N SER A 274 0.38 3.59 49.78
CA SER A 274 0.28 2.84 51.03
C SER A 274 1.34 3.35 52.02
N PRO A 275 0.96 3.66 53.28
CA PRO A 275 1.86 4.18 54.31
C PRO A 275 2.96 3.19 54.71
#